data_AF-A0A059DI92-F1
#
_entry.id   AF-A0A059DI92-F1
#
_cell.length_a   1.000
_cell.length_b   1.000
_cell.length_c   1.000
_cell.angle_alpha   90.00
_cell.angle_beta   90.00
_cell.angle_gamma   90.00
#
_symmetry.space_group_name_H-M   'P 1'
#
loop_
_entity.id
_entity.type
_entity.pdbx_description
1 polymer ?
#
loop_
_entity_poly.entity_id
_entity_poly.type
_entity_poly.pdbx_seq_one_letter_code
_entity_poly.pdbx_strand_id
1 'polypeptide(L)' 'MDLNELKLVFDVYLPNGKFRKSSPGDPSYVLSLIRGQPPSKMEIEAIERQCGGIPLKFCLVEHGRVSFYSFSIVELPVLP' A
#
# COMPACT_ATOMS: atom_id res chain seq x y z
N MET A 1 4.99 -7.14 -19.99
CA MET A 1 4.85 -6.61 -18.61
C MET A 1 3.37 -6.35 -18.43
N ASP A 2 2.65 -7.26 -17.78
CA ASP A 2 1.22 -7.12 -17.60
C ASP A 2 0.92 -5.90 -16.71
N LEU A 3 0.19 -4.94 -17.26
CA LEU A 3 -0.12 -3.66 -16.61
C LEU A 3 -1.26 -3.77 -15.59
N ASN A 4 -1.94 -4.91 -15.52
CA ASN A 4 -3.04 -5.21 -14.61
C ASN A 4 -2.60 -5.91 -13.32
N GLU A 5 -1.31 -6.26 -13.20
CA GLU A 5 -0.83 -6.97 -12.03
C GLU A 5 -0.62 -6.01 -10.87
N LEU A 6 -1.27 -6.30 -9.74
CA LEU A 6 -1.12 -5.54 -8.49
C LEU A 6 0.31 -5.73 -7.96
N LYS A 7 1.10 -4.66 -7.98
CA LYS A 7 2.53 -4.68 -7.57
C LYS A 7 2.85 -3.56 -6.60
N LEU A 8 3.87 -3.80 -5.78
CA LEU A 8 4.51 -2.75 -4.98
C LEU A 8 5.37 -1.90 -5.93
N VAL A 9 5.14 -0.59 -5.96
CA VAL A 9 5.73 0.32 -6.95
C VAL A 9 6.68 1.32 -6.29
N PHE A 10 6.38 1.75 -5.06
CA PHE A 10 7.19 2.75 -4.37
C PHE A 10 7.36 2.45 -2.90
N ASP A 11 8.59 2.60 -2.42
CA ASP A 11 8.91 2.78 -1.01
C ASP A 11 8.76 4.26 -0.66
N VAL A 12 7.86 4.59 0.27
CA VAL A 12 7.60 5.98 0.63
C VAL A 12 8.20 6.30 1.98
N TYR A 13 9.11 7.28 1.98
CA TYR A 13 9.75 7.82 3.16
C TYR A 13 9.19 9.21 3.44
N LEU A 14 8.59 9.39 4.61
CA LEU A 14 8.05 10.70 4.98
C LEU A 14 9.16 11.72 5.22
N PRO A 15 8.92 13.01 4.89
CA PRO A 15 9.88 14.07 5.14
C PRO A 15 10.00 14.32 6.65
N ASN A 16 10.96 13.67 7.29
CA ASN A 16 11.30 13.88 8.68
C ASN A 16 12.81 14.08 8.82
N GLY A 17 13.25 14.70 9.92
CA GLY A 17 14.67 15.00 10.16
C GLY A 17 15.58 13.77 10.33
N LYS A 18 15.02 12.56 10.34
CA LYS A 18 15.77 11.30 10.46
C LYS A 18 16.07 10.67 9.10
N PHE A 19 15.38 11.09 8.03
CA PHE A 19 15.59 10.55 6.69
C PHE A 19 16.99 10.89 6.16
N ARG A 20 17.72 9.87 5.71
CA ARG A 20 19.02 10.02 5.05
C ARG A 20 18.98 9.33 3.69
N LYS A 21 19.26 10.06 2.61
CA LYS A 21 19.26 9.48 1.25
C LYS A 21 20.21 8.29 1.09
N SER A 22 21.35 8.30 1.79
CA SER A 22 22.34 7.22 1.74
C SER A 22 21.98 6.00 2.59
N SER A 23 21.06 6.14 3.55
CA SER A 23 20.61 5.07 4.44
C SER A 23 19.22 5.43 4.95
N PRO A 24 18.18 5.21 4.12
CA PRO A 24 16.84 5.71 4.40
C PRO A 24 16.12 4.93 5.50
N GLY A 25 16.62 3.74 5.86
CA GLY A 25 15.98 2.83 6.81
C GLY A 25 14.77 2.13 6.19
N ASP A 26 13.81 1.74 7.03
CA ASP A 26 12.55 1.17 6.55
C ASP A 26 11.61 2.28 6.05
N PRO A 27 10.89 2.07 4.94
CA PRO A 27 9.89 3.00 4.47
C PRO A 27 8.74 3.17 5.47
N SER A 28 8.13 4.35 5.45
CA SER A 28 6.95 4.64 6.28
C SER A 28 5.73 3.85 5.80
N TYR A 29 5.64 3.61 4.50
CA TYR A 29 4.71 2.68 3.86
C TYR A 29 5.20 2.34 2.46
N VAL A 30 4.73 1.22 1.92
CA VAL A 30 4.88 0.85 0.52
C VAL A 30 3.60 1.17 -0.25
N LEU A 31 3.72 1.53 -1.52
CA LEU A 31 2.60 1.95 -2.36
C LEU A 31 2.39 0.98 -3.52
N SER A 32 1.18 0.44 -3.64
CA SER A 32 0.72 -0.30 -4.82
C SER A 32 -0.16 0.57 -5.70
N LEU A 33 -0.05 0.41 -7.02
CA LEU A 33 -0.84 1.18 -7.99
C LEU A 33 -2.02 0.35 -8.51
N ILE A 34 -3.23 0.90 -8.39
CA ILE A 34 -4.46 0.35 -8.95
C ILE A 34 -4.74 1.09 -10.27
N ARG A 35 -4.87 0.33 -11.36
CA ARG A 35 -5.26 0.85 -12.68
C ARG A 35 -6.51 0.11 -13.14
N GLY A 36 -7.67 0.75 -13.04
CA GLY A 36 -8.94 0.16 -13.44
C GLY A 36 -9.74 -0.34 -12.24
N GLN A 37 -10.03 -1.65 -12.21
CA GLN A 37 -10.92 -2.23 -11.21
C GLN A 37 -10.25 -2.30 -9.82
N PRO A 38 -11.02 -2.11 -8.73
CA PRO A 38 -10.52 -2.34 -7.38
C PRO A 38 -10.00 -3.77 -7.20
N PRO A 39 -8.90 -3.97 -6.46
CA PRO A 39 -8.40 -5.31 -6.16
C PRO A 39 -9.38 -6.08 -5.29
N SER A 40 -9.45 -7.39 -5.48
CA SER A 40 -10.18 -8.31 -4.62
C SER A 40 -9.49 -8.42 -3.25
N LYS A 41 -10.25 -8.87 -2.24
CA LYS A 41 -9.70 -9.14 -0.90
C LYS A 41 -8.50 -10.10 -0.94
N MET A 42 -8.56 -11.16 -1.76
CA MET A 42 -7.46 -12.13 -1.89
C MET A 42 -6.19 -11.48 -2.46
N GLU A 43 -6.34 -10.60 -3.45
CA GLU A 43 -5.20 -9.87 -4.02
C GLU A 43 -4.58 -8.90 -3.01
N ILE A 44 -5.41 -8.18 -2.24
CA ILE A 44 -4.97 -7.31 -1.15
C ILE A 44 -4.15 -8.11 -0.12
N GLU A 45 -4.68 -9.23 0.38
CA GLU A 45 -3.97 -10.06 1.36
C GLU A 45 -2.67 -10.67 0.79
N ALA A 46 -2.67 -11.05 -0.49
CA ALA A 46 -1.50 -11.62 -1.15
C ALA A 46 -0.36 -10.60 -1.27
N ILE A 47 -0.68 -9.34 -1.57
CA ILE A 47 0.33 -8.28 -1.67
C ILE A 47 0.77 -7.78 -0.29
N GLU A 48 -0.12 -7.72 0.71
CA GLU A 48 0.24 -7.37 2.08
C GLU A 48 1.27 -8.34 2.67
N ARG A 49 1.14 -9.65 2.39
CA ARG A 49 2.12 -10.67 2.80
C ARG A 49 3.53 -10.43 2.25
N GLN A 50 3.66 -9.69 1.14
CA GLN A 50 4.96 -9.34 0.54
C GLN A 50 5.62 -8.13 1.22
N CYS A 51 4.88 -7.38 2.05
CA CYS A 51 5.34 -6.11 2.61
C CYS A 51 6.22 -6.25 3.87
N GLY A 52 6.44 -7.46 4.39
CA GLY A 52 7.35 -7.70 5.51
C GLY A 52 6.99 -6.95 6.81
N GLY A 53 5.70 -6.61 6.99
CA GLY A 53 5.21 -5.81 8.12
C GLY A 53 5.22 -4.29 7.90
N ILE A 54 5.74 -3.82 6.77
CA ILE A 54 5.64 -2.40 6.39
C ILE A 54 4.20 -2.09 5.94
N PRO A 55 3.60 -0.97 6.38
CA PRO A 55 2.24 -0.62 5.98
C PRO A 55 2.07 -0.51 4.46
N LEU A 56 0.99 -1.09 3.92
CA LEU A 56 0.64 -0.97 2.51
C LEU A 56 -0.40 0.13 2.30
N LYS A 57 -0.20 0.93 1.24
CA LYS A 57 -1.22 1.83 0.69
C LYS A 57 -1.47 1.53 -0.78
N PHE A 58 -2.68 1.82 -1.22
CA PHE A 58 -3.08 1.72 -2.60
C PHE A 58 -3.28 3.10 -3.20
N CYS A 59 -2.72 3.33 -4.38
CA CYS A 59 -2.88 4.53 -5.17
C CYS A 59 -3.82 4.23 -6.33
N LEU A 60 -4.93 4.96 -6.42
CA LEU A 60 -5.82 4.93 -7.57
C LEU A 60 -5.65 6.23 -8.36
N VAL A 61 -5.37 6.10 -9.65
CA VAL A 61 -5.33 7.25 -10.57
C VAL A 61 -6.52 7.14 -11.52
N GLU A 62 -7.46 8.07 -11.42
CA GLU A 62 -8.70 8.05 -12.19
C GLU A 62 -9.11 9.47 -12.57
N HIS A 63 -9.40 9.71 -13.86
CA HIS A 63 -9.82 11.03 -14.38
C HIS A 63 -8.91 12.21 -13.94
N GLY A 64 -7.59 11.98 -13.86
CA GLY A 64 -6.62 13.00 -13.42
C GLY A 64 -6.56 13.23 -11.91
N ARG A 65 -7.37 12.50 -11.11
CA ARG A 65 -7.32 12.51 -9.65
C ARG A 65 -6.48 11.36 -9.12
N VAL A 66 -5.70 11.64 -8.08
CA VAL A 66 -4.94 10.65 -7.33
C VAL A 66 -5.59 10.46 -5.97
N SER A 67 -5.96 9.22 -5.65
CA SER A 67 -6.54 8.84 -4.36
C SER A 67 -5.68 7.80 -3.67
N PHE A 68 -5.54 7.91 -2.35
CA PHE A 68 -4.81 6.94 -1.53
C PHE A 68 -5.77 6.21 -0.59
N TYR A 69 -5.67 4.88 -0.57
CA TYR A 69 -6.45 4.00 0.30
C TYR A 69 -5.53 3.17 1.19
N SER A 70 -6.01 2.88 2.40
CA SER A 70 -5.39 1.92 3.33
C SER A 70 -6.49 1.06 3.90
N PHE A 71 -6.23 -0.24 3.99
CA PHE A 71 -7.16 -1.20 4.58
C PHE A 71 -6.62 -1.63 5.94
N SER A 72 -7.54 -1.93 6.85
CA SER A 72 -7.23 -2.39 8.20
C SER A 72 -8.23 -3.46 8.57
N ILE A 73 -7.75 -4.55 9.17
CA ILE A 73 -8.60 -5.59 9.71
C ILE A 73 -9.08 -5.13 11.09
N VAL A 74 -10.38 -5.27 11.35
CA VAL A 74 -10.99 -5.00 12.65
C VAL A 74 -11.67 -6.28 13.13
N GLU A 75 -11.39 -6.66 14.37
CA GLU A 75 -12.11 -7.74 15.05
C GLU A 75 -13.38 -7.16 15.68
N LEU A 76 -14.52 -7.77 15.38
CA LEU A 76 -15.80 -7.35 15.95
C LEU A 76 -15.95 -7.95 17.36
N PRO A 77 -16.40 -7.17 18.35
CA PRO A 77 -16.67 -7.71 19.68
C PRO A 77 -17.81 -8.72 19.61
N VAL A 78 -17.65 -9.85 20.30
CA VAL A 78 -18.76 -10.79 20.50
C VAL A 78 -19.62 -10.26 21.64
N LEU A 79 -20.91 -10.06 21.39
CA LEU A 79 -21.85 -9.68 22.44
C LEU A 79 -22.07 -10.87 23.40
N PRO A 80 -22.19 -10.61 24.72
CA PRO A 80 -22.46 -11.64 25.72
C PRO A 80 -23.83 -12.29 25.58
#